data_AF-A0A804HPL4-F1
#
_entry.id   AF-A0A804HPL4-F1
#
_cell.length_a   1.000
_cell.length_b   1.000
_cell.length_c   1.000
_cell.angle_alpha   90.00
_cell.angle_beta   90.00
_cell.angle_gamma   90.00
#
_symmetry.space_group_name_H-M   'P 1'
#
loop_
_entity.id
_entity.type
_entity.pdbx_description
1 polymer ?
#
loop_
_entity_poly.entity_id
_entity_poly.type
_entity_poly.pdbx_seq_one_letter_code
_entity_poly.pdbx_strand_id
1 'polypeptide(L)'
;MPPTCSAPWDCKPSPPPLGFMDLGLPYAFLKLGTPNVTFLVALDAGSDLFWVPCDCHQCAVAKFDQQNFEFDIYSTSNSSTSQKITCNNSLCDNQNACTAETSSCPYIVQYLSANTSTSGVLVEDVPYLMTEDETPRIVEAPIVFGYVAFNYYNHLRLEW
;
A
#
# COMPACT_ATOMS: atom_id res chain seq x y z
N MET A 1 -32.71 4.51 15.18
CA MET A 1 -32.34 3.20 14.61
C MET A 1 -31.02 3.42 13.88
N PRO A 2 -29.93 2.72 14.24
CA PRO A 2 -28.69 2.84 13.49
C PRO A 2 -28.86 2.20 12.11
N PRO A 3 -28.22 2.73 11.05
CA PRO A 3 -28.38 2.19 9.70
C PRO A 3 -27.85 0.76 9.62
N THR A 4 -28.68 -0.14 9.10
CA THR A 4 -28.33 -1.52 8.82
C THR A 4 -27.36 -1.56 7.63
N CYS A 5 -26.10 -1.84 7.91
CA CYS A 5 -25.09 -2.09 6.87
C CYS A 5 -25.46 -3.40 6.14
N SER A 6 -25.62 -3.33 4.82
CA SER A 6 -26.22 -4.42 4.02
C SER A 6 -25.19 -5.41 3.50
N ALA A 7 -23.90 -5.06 3.54
CA ALA A 7 -22.81 -5.92 3.12
C ALA A 7 -21.63 -5.94 4.11
N PRO A 8 -20.80 -7.01 4.15
CA PRO A 8 -19.70 -7.14 5.09
C PRO A 8 -18.66 -6.02 5.02
N TRP A 9 -18.47 -5.41 3.84
CA TRP A 9 -17.56 -4.28 3.62
C TRP A 9 -18.13 -2.93 4.09
N ASP A 10 -19.46 -2.82 4.29
CA ASP A 10 -20.10 -1.60 4.77
C ASP A 10 -19.96 -1.42 6.30
N CYS A 11 -19.47 -2.45 7.02
CA CYS A 11 -19.37 -2.46 8.47
C CYS A 11 -18.02 -1.99 9.04
N LYS A 12 -17.02 -1.65 8.21
CA LYS A 12 -15.79 -1.08 8.76
C LYS A 12 -16.10 0.32 9.30
N PRO A 13 -15.61 0.67 10.51
CA PRO A 13 -15.78 2.02 11.04
C PRO A 13 -15.30 3.02 10.00
N SER A 14 -16.06 4.09 9.80
CA SER A 14 -15.61 5.19 8.96
C SER A 14 -14.21 5.60 9.43
N PRO A 15 -13.23 5.70 8.51
CA PRO A 15 -11.89 6.11 8.89
C PRO A 15 -11.93 7.39 9.73
N PRO A 16 -11.22 7.47 10.86
CA PRO A 16 -11.12 8.72 11.60
C PRO A 16 -10.57 9.84 10.70
N PRO A 17 -10.94 11.11 10.95
CA PRO A 17 -10.38 12.24 10.22
C PRO A 17 -8.85 12.25 10.30
N LEU A 18 -8.20 12.86 9.30
CA LEU A 18 -6.73 12.96 9.18
C LEU A 18 -6.09 13.18 10.56
N GLY A 19 -5.24 12.25 10.96
CA GLY A 19 -4.52 12.31 12.22
C GLY A 19 -3.02 12.21 12.01
N PHE A 20 -2.29 12.20 13.13
CA PHE A 20 -0.85 11.99 13.13
C PHE A 20 -0.58 10.55 13.57
N MET A 21 0.31 9.85 12.85
CA MET A 21 0.90 8.61 13.40
C MET A 21 1.86 8.98 14.54
N ASP A 22 2.23 8.02 15.38
CA ASP A 22 3.19 8.19 16.49
C ASP A 22 4.59 8.72 16.06
N LEU A 23 4.81 8.91 14.75
CA LEU A 23 6.02 9.44 14.13
C LEU A 23 5.87 10.88 13.60
N GLY A 24 4.72 11.53 13.82
CA GLY A 24 4.46 12.92 13.40
C GLY A 24 4.12 13.10 11.91
N LEU A 25 4.05 12.01 11.14
CA LEU A 25 3.59 12.03 9.76
C LEU A 25 2.05 12.04 9.68
N PRO A 26 1.45 12.88 8.81
CA PRO A 26 0.04 12.77 8.51
C PRO A 26 -0.25 11.44 7.85
N TYR A 27 -1.44 10.87 8.10
CA TYR A 27 -1.91 9.67 7.43
C TYR A 27 -3.21 9.95 6.67
N ALA A 28 -3.47 9.14 5.66
CA ALA A 28 -4.73 9.12 4.94
C ALA A 28 -5.20 7.68 4.69
N PHE A 29 -6.46 7.55 4.32
CA PHE A 29 -7.01 6.28 3.86
C PHE A 29 -7.05 6.25 2.33
N LEU A 30 -6.49 5.20 1.75
CA LEU A 30 -6.44 4.99 0.32
C LEU A 30 -7.16 3.68 -0.02
N LYS A 31 -8.06 3.73 -0.99
CA LYS A 31 -8.72 2.55 -1.54
C LYS A 31 -7.97 2.09 -2.79
N LEU A 32 -7.63 0.82 -2.88
CA LEU A 32 -6.88 0.23 -3.99
C LEU A 32 -7.51 -1.08 -4.48
N GLY A 33 -7.43 -1.31 -5.79
CA GLY A 33 -7.76 -2.57 -6.44
C GLY A 33 -9.24 -2.78 -6.77
N THR A 34 -9.53 -3.85 -7.50
CA THR A 34 -10.90 -4.19 -7.93
C THR A 34 -11.27 -5.62 -7.52
N PRO A 35 -12.16 -5.84 -6.53
CA PRO A 35 -12.85 -4.85 -5.71
C PRO A 35 -11.89 -4.08 -4.79
N ASN A 36 -12.30 -2.88 -4.37
CA ASN A 36 -11.42 -2.02 -3.58
C ASN A 36 -11.25 -2.49 -2.13
N VAL A 37 -10.03 -2.34 -1.65
CA VAL A 37 -9.62 -2.59 -0.27
C VAL A 37 -9.04 -1.29 0.31
N THR A 38 -9.27 -1.02 1.59
CA THR A 38 -8.89 0.25 2.23
C THR A 38 -7.59 0.08 3.03
N PHE A 39 -6.62 0.93 2.76
CA PHE A 39 -5.31 0.96 3.40
C PHE A 39 -5.12 2.27 4.15
N LEU A 40 -4.45 2.21 5.31
CA LEU A 40 -3.91 3.38 5.97
C LEU A 40 -2.51 3.65 5.41
N VAL A 41 -2.28 4.85 4.89
CA VAL A 41 -1.01 5.22 4.26
C VAL A 41 -0.44 6.46 4.94
N ALA A 42 0.89 6.46 5.13
CA ALA A 42 1.63 7.64 5.52
C ALA A 42 1.71 8.62 4.35
N LEU A 43 1.50 9.91 4.62
CA LEU A 43 1.71 10.98 3.66
C LEU A 43 3.09 11.59 3.90
N ASP A 44 4.09 11.06 3.21
CA ASP A 44 5.45 11.58 3.20
C ASP A 44 5.69 12.40 1.92
N ALA A 45 5.68 13.73 2.05
CA ALA A 45 5.97 14.64 0.93
C ALA A 45 7.48 14.70 0.59
N GLY A 46 8.33 14.00 1.35
CA GLY A 46 9.78 13.94 1.16
C GLY A 46 10.26 12.82 0.25
N SER A 47 9.38 11.91 -0.18
CA SER A 47 9.72 10.76 -1.03
C SER A 47 8.83 10.65 -2.27
N ASP A 48 9.35 9.98 -3.29
CA ASP A 48 8.63 9.53 -4.50
C ASP A 48 8.18 8.07 -4.39
N LEU A 49 8.10 7.56 -3.15
CA LEU A 49 7.98 6.15 -2.83
C LEU A 49 6.58 5.82 -2.34
N PHE A 50 5.94 4.82 -2.95
CA PHE A 50 4.65 4.31 -2.49
C PHE A 50 4.68 2.78 -2.45
N TRP A 51 4.23 2.19 -1.33
CA TRP A 51 4.18 0.75 -1.15
C TRP A 51 3.10 0.35 -0.12
N VAL A 52 2.62 -0.90 -0.23
CA VAL A 52 1.61 -1.49 0.67
C VAL A 52 2.07 -2.87 1.18
N PRO A 53 1.59 -3.32 2.36
CA PRO A 53 1.95 -4.62 2.92
C PRO A 53 1.48 -5.77 2.02
N CYS A 54 2.34 -6.78 1.88
CA CYS A 54 2.11 -7.96 1.07
C CYS A 54 1.50 -9.14 1.84
N ASP A 55 0.79 -10.01 1.13
CA ASP A 55 0.32 -11.31 1.63
C ASP A 55 1.52 -12.19 1.93
N CYS A 56 1.84 -12.27 3.22
CA CYS A 56 3.03 -12.90 3.72
C CYS A 56 2.69 -13.61 5.02
N HIS A 57 2.92 -14.92 5.04
CA HIS A 57 2.57 -15.80 6.15
C HIS A 57 3.29 -15.46 7.48
N GLN A 58 4.31 -14.60 7.47
CA GLN A 58 5.11 -14.21 8.64
C GLN A 58 5.23 -12.70 8.80
N CYS A 59 4.43 -11.91 8.09
CA CYS A 59 4.51 -10.47 8.15
C CYS A 59 3.71 -9.95 9.35
N ALA A 60 4.25 -8.93 10.02
CA ALA A 60 3.59 -8.32 11.16
C ALA A 60 2.28 -7.67 10.69
N VAL A 61 1.15 -8.13 11.24
CA VAL A 61 -0.08 -7.33 11.21
C VAL A 61 0.21 -6.13 12.09
N ALA A 62 0.41 -4.96 11.49
CA ALA A 62 0.49 -3.74 12.29
C ALA A 62 -0.86 -3.63 13.04
N LYS A 63 -0.80 -3.62 14.36
CA LYS A 63 -1.97 -3.40 15.19
C LYS A 63 -1.86 -1.98 15.70
N PHE A 64 -2.79 -1.12 15.28
CA PHE A 64 -2.89 0.21 15.86
C PHE A 64 -3.56 0.04 17.24
N ASP A 65 -2.72 -0.02 18.28
CA ASP A 65 -3.08 -0.39 19.67
C ASP A 65 -4.17 0.53 20.27
N GLN A 66 -4.38 1.71 19.67
CA GLN A 66 -5.36 2.68 20.14
C GLN A 66 -6.80 2.42 19.63
N GLN A 67 -7.04 1.57 18.62
CA GLN A 67 -8.38 1.46 18.01
C GLN A 67 -8.85 0.05 17.55
N ASN A 68 -8.14 -1.04 17.86
CA ASN A 68 -8.46 -2.39 17.32
C ASN A 68 -8.65 -2.36 15.77
N PHE A 69 -7.93 -1.49 15.07
CA PHE A 69 -7.98 -1.42 13.62
C PHE A 69 -6.98 -2.42 13.05
N GLU A 70 -7.50 -3.44 12.38
CA GLU A 70 -6.70 -4.42 11.64
C GLU A 70 -6.49 -3.89 10.23
N PHE A 71 -5.23 -3.73 9.82
CA PHE A 71 -4.91 -3.31 8.46
C PHE A 71 -5.17 -4.46 7.49
N ASP A 72 -5.81 -4.13 6.37
CA ASP A 72 -5.93 -5.07 5.28
C ASP A 72 -4.54 -5.30 4.65
N ILE A 73 -4.32 -6.52 4.18
CA ILE A 73 -3.12 -6.91 3.46
C ILE A 73 -3.46 -6.89 1.98
N TYR A 74 -2.64 -6.22 1.17
CA TYR A 74 -2.84 -6.22 -0.26
C TYR A 74 -2.52 -7.62 -0.80
N SER A 75 -3.30 -8.08 -1.78
CA SER A 75 -3.06 -9.34 -2.45
C SER A 75 -3.33 -9.20 -3.94
N THR A 76 -2.29 -9.45 -4.74
CA THR A 76 -2.38 -9.36 -6.21
C THR A 76 -3.40 -10.33 -6.80
N SER A 77 -3.75 -11.42 -6.11
CA SER A 77 -4.77 -12.37 -6.58
C SER A 77 -6.20 -11.93 -6.27
N ASN A 78 -6.38 -10.98 -5.34
CA ASN A 78 -7.69 -10.53 -4.90
C ASN A 78 -8.17 -9.26 -5.62
N SER A 79 -7.34 -8.68 -6.49
CA SER A 79 -7.68 -7.55 -7.34
C SER A 79 -7.62 -7.96 -8.80
N SER A 80 -8.73 -7.79 -9.54
CA SER A 80 -8.82 -8.09 -10.97
C SER A 80 -8.10 -7.08 -11.84
N THR A 81 -7.74 -5.91 -11.30
CA THR A 81 -6.98 -4.85 -11.96
C THR A 81 -5.49 -4.86 -11.59
N SER A 82 -5.08 -5.74 -10.67
CA SER A 82 -3.68 -5.89 -10.25
C SER A 82 -2.85 -6.53 -11.35
N GLN A 83 -1.72 -5.89 -11.69
CA GLN A 83 -0.73 -6.44 -12.61
C GLN A 83 0.68 -6.35 -12.01
N LYS A 84 1.39 -7.48 -11.95
CA LYS A 84 2.82 -7.45 -11.62
C LYS A 84 3.61 -6.85 -12.78
N ILE A 85 4.47 -5.89 -12.48
CA ILE A 85 5.40 -5.33 -13.46
C ILE A 85 6.51 -6.34 -13.71
N THR A 86 6.76 -6.67 -14.97
CA THR A 86 7.85 -7.56 -15.38
C THR A 86 9.13 -6.78 -15.61
N CYS A 87 10.27 -7.48 -15.56
CA CYS A 87 11.58 -6.86 -15.73
C CYS A 87 11.84 -6.26 -17.12
N ASN A 88 11.17 -6.75 -18.16
CA ASN A 88 11.22 -6.15 -19.50
C ASN A 88 10.33 -4.91 -19.67
N ASN A 89 9.53 -4.56 -18.66
CA ASN A 89 8.66 -3.40 -18.72
C ASN A 89 9.49 -2.11 -18.56
N SER A 90 9.13 -1.06 -19.28
CA SER A 90 9.77 0.26 -19.22
C SER A 90 9.67 0.93 -17.85
N LEU A 91 8.70 0.53 -17.01
CA LEU A 91 8.50 1.01 -15.66
C LEU A 91 9.39 0.30 -14.62
N CYS A 92 10.15 -0.71 -15.04
CA CYS A 92 11.10 -1.39 -14.16
C CYS A 92 12.45 -0.66 -14.18
N ASP A 93 12.73 0.14 -13.15
CA ASP A 93 14.02 0.84 -13.05
C ASP A 93 15.17 -0.11 -12.67
N ASN A 94 14.87 -1.16 -11.91
CA ASN A 94 15.84 -2.09 -11.35
C ASN A 94 16.08 -3.33 -12.23
N GLN A 95 16.12 -3.18 -13.56
CA GLN A 95 16.30 -4.31 -14.49
C GLN A 95 17.59 -5.10 -14.22
N ASN A 96 18.65 -4.45 -13.72
CA ASN A 96 19.91 -5.09 -13.38
C ASN A 96 19.80 -6.07 -12.20
N ALA A 97 18.79 -5.93 -11.36
CA ALA A 97 18.52 -6.83 -10.23
C ALA A 97 17.57 -7.98 -10.60
N CYS A 98 17.14 -8.05 -11.86
CA CYS A 98 16.24 -9.09 -12.36
C CYS A 98 16.98 -10.39 -12.68
N THR A 99 16.33 -11.51 -12.40
CA THR A 99 16.84 -12.84 -12.75
C THR A 99 16.49 -13.25 -14.19
N ALA A 100 15.37 -12.74 -14.72
CA ALA A 100 14.94 -12.94 -16.10
C ALA A 100 14.02 -11.79 -16.56
N GLU A 101 13.90 -11.57 -17.87
CA GLU A 101 12.99 -10.55 -18.45
C GLU A 101 11.52 -10.73 -18.06
N THR A 102 11.09 -11.99 -17.90
CA THR A 102 9.71 -12.35 -17.52
C THR A 102 9.51 -12.42 -16.00
N SER A 103 10.57 -12.27 -15.21
CA SER A 103 10.47 -12.24 -13.75
C SER A 103 9.83 -10.93 -13.29
N SER A 104 9.27 -10.93 -12.08
CA SER A 104 8.71 -9.72 -11.47
C SER A 104 9.81 -8.71 -11.19
N CYS A 105 9.56 -7.45 -11.55
CA CYS A 105 10.49 -6.36 -11.31
C CYS A 105 10.67 -6.13 -9.81
N PRO A 106 11.91 -6.09 -9.30
CA PRO A 106 12.16 -5.83 -7.89
C PRO A 106 11.88 -4.37 -7.54
N TYR A 107 11.17 -4.17 -6.42
CA TYR A 107 11.05 -2.89 -5.75
C TYR A 107 12.10 -2.84 -4.64
N ILE A 108 13.10 -1.97 -4.76
CA ILE A 108 14.18 -1.85 -3.78
C ILE A 108 14.36 -0.37 -3.45
N VAL A 109 14.26 -0.05 -2.17
CA VAL A 109 14.44 1.29 -1.62
C VAL A 109 15.48 1.23 -0.51
N GLN A 110 16.43 2.16 -0.56
CA GLN A 110 17.37 2.44 0.52
C GLN A 110 17.03 3.81 1.11
N TYR A 111 16.70 3.87 2.39
CA TYR A 111 16.42 5.14 3.04
C TYR A 111 17.72 5.81 3.49
N LEU A 112 17.63 7.11 3.82
CA LEU A 112 18.78 7.88 4.30
C LEU A 112 19.25 7.46 5.69
N SER A 113 18.40 6.77 6.47
CA SER A 113 18.79 6.26 7.78
C SER A 113 19.68 5.02 7.66
N ALA A 114 20.57 4.86 8.63
CA ALA A 114 21.59 3.83 8.58
C ALA A 114 20.96 2.44 8.61
N ASN A 115 21.31 1.61 7.61
CA ASN A 115 20.90 0.21 7.46
C ASN A 115 19.39 0.00 7.27
N THR A 116 18.60 1.00 6.89
CA THR A 116 17.16 0.83 6.63
C THR A 116 16.91 0.69 5.13
N SER A 117 16.20 -0.37 4.76
CA SER A 117 15.84 -0.63 3.37
C SER A 117 14.54 -1.40 3.29
N THR A 118 13.79 -1.15 2.23
CA THR A 118 12.57 -1.89 1.91
C THR A 118 12.75 -2.62 0.60
N SER A 119 12.32 -3.89 0.55
CA SER A 119 12.38 -4.71 -0.67
C SER A 119 11.08 -5.46 -0.90
N GLY A 120 10.64 -5.51 -2.16
CA GLY A 120 9.44 -6.18 -2.61
C GLY A 120 9.44 -6.37 -4.12
N VAL A 121 8.25 -6.39 -4.71
CA VAL A 121 8.08 -6.40 -6.17
C VAL A 121 7.21 -5.24 -6.61
N LEU A 122 7.42 -4.74 -7.83
CA LEU A 122 6.57 -3.72 -8.42
C LEU A 122 5.25 -4.30 -8.93
N VAL A 123 4.16 -3.62 -8.58
CA VAL A 123 2.80 -3.93 -8.99
C VAL A 123 2.13 -2.64 -9.47
N GLU A 124 1.30 -2.76 -10.49
CA GLU A 124 0.39 -1.71 -10.93
C GLU A 124 -1.04 -2.09 -10.52
N ASP A 125 -1.79 -1.12 -9.96
CA ASP A 125 -3.21 -1.27 -9.67
C ASP A 125 -3.90 0.11 -9.62
N VAL A 126 -5.22 0.12 -9.47
CA VAL A 126 -6.04 1.33 -9.52
C VAL A 126 -6.37 1.85 -8.12
N PRO A 127 -5.99 3.09 -7.79
CA PRO A 127 -6.48 3.80 -6.62
C PRO A 127 -7.84 4.44 -6.90
N TYR A 128 -8.69 4.49 -5.87
CA TYR A 128 -9.97 5.19 -5.93
C TYR A 128 -9.83 6.55 -5.25
N LEU A 129 -9.47 7.55 -6.05
CA LEU A 129 -9.39 8.95 -5.63
C LEU A 129 -10.66 9.69 -6.05
N MET A 130 -11.06 10.72 -5.31
CA MET A 130 -12.23 11.54 -5.62
C MET A 130 -11.81 13.00 -5.75
N THR A 131 -12.31 13.71 -6.76
CA THR A 131 -12.04 15.14 -6.91
C THR A 131 -12.84 15.97 -5.92
N GLU A 132 -12.27 17.10 -5.49
CA GLU A 132 -12.94 18.10 -4.64
C GLU A 132 -13.67 19.17 -5.46
N ASP A 133 -14.23 18.79 -6.61
CA ASP A 133 -15.03 19.70 -7.44
C ASP A 133 -16.48 19.80 -6.92
N GLU A 134 -17.24 20.80 -7.39
CA GLU A 134 -18.69 20.92 -7.09
C GLU A 134 -19.47 19.64 -7.43
N THR A 135 -18.98 18.87 -8.40
CA THR A 135 -19.44 17.52 -8.75
C THR A 135 -18.30 16.52 -8.58
N PRO A 136 -18.20 15.85 -7.41
CA PRO A 136 -17.14 14.88 -7.16
C PRO A 136 -17.20 13.71 -8.13
N ARG A 137 -16.05 13.34 -8.69
CA ARG A 137 -15.90 12.18 -9.59
C ARG A 137 -14.76 11.29 -9.12
N ILE A 138 -14.93 9.98 -9.35
CA ILE A 138 -13.85 9.01 -9.12
C ILE A 138 -12.82 9.17 -10.24
N VAL A 139 -11.55 9.22 -9.85
CA VAL A 139 -10.40 9.22 -10.75
C VAL A 139 -9.82 7.81 -10.75
N GLU A 140 -9.94 7.13 -11.89
CA GLU A 140 -9.30 5.84 -12.13
C GLU A 140 -7.99 6.08 -12.88
N ALA A 141 -6.87 6.04 -12.15
CA ALA A 141 -5.55 6.24 -12.72
C ALA A 141 -4.60 5.17 -12.17
N PRO A 142 -4.24 4.13 -12.96
CA PRO A 142 -3.32 3.10 -12.51
C PRO A 142 -2.02 3.71 -11.99
N ILE A 143 -1.56 3.23 -10.85
CA ILE A 143 -0.28 3.64 -10.25
C ILE A 143 0.60 2.41 -10.03
N VAL A 144 1.90 2.60 -10.16
CA VAL A 144 2.92 1.59 -9.87
C VAL A 144 3.43 1.79 -8.44
N PHE A 145 3.51 0.70 -7.68
CA PHE A 145 3.90 0.73 -6.27
C PHE A 145 4.57 -0.56 -5.82
N GLY A 146 5.24 -0.48 -4.67
CA GLY A 146 5.87 -1.62 -4.03
C GLY A 146 4.87 -2.53 -3.30
N TYR A 147 4.90 -3.81 -3.63
CA TYR A 147 4.26 -4.88 -2.84
C TYR A 147 5.33 -5.54 -1.96
N VAL A 148 5.33 -5.22 -0.66
CA VAL A 148 6.50 -5.42 0.22
C VAL A 148 6.21 -6.38 1.38
N ALA A 149 7.13 -7.32 1.61
CA ALA A 149 7.11 -8.21 2.78
C ALA A 149 7.82 -7.57 3.97
N PHE A 150 7.13 -7.45 5.11
CA PHE A 150 7.71 -7.07 6.38
C PHE A 150 8.28 -8.27 7.13
N ASN A 151 9.61 -8.40 7.23
CA ASN A 151 10.23 -9.45 8.05
C ASN A 151 10.52 -8.94 9.47
N TYR A 152 9.94 -9.60 10.48
CA TYR A 152 10.14 -9.30 11.91
C TYR A 152 11.58 -9.54 12.41
N TYR A 153 12.37 -10.37 11.71
CA TYR A 153 13.70 -10.82 12.17
C TYR A 153 14.86 -9.88 11.81
N ASN A 154 14.66 -8.98 10.86
CA ASN A 154 15.62 -7.91 10.66
C ASN A 154 15.15 -6.76 11.53
N HIS A 155 15.99 -6.35 12.48
CA HIS A 155 15.88 -5.16 13.32
C HIS A 155 15.87 -3.84 12.51
N LEU A 156 15.28 -3.85 11.32
CA LEU A 156 14.88 -2.66 10.60
C LEU A 156 13.70 -2.10 11.38
N ARG A 157 14.08 -1.22 12.30
CA ARG A 157 13.25 -0.17 12.87
C ARG A 157 12.20 0.20 11.81
N LEU A 158 10.93 0.15 12.21
CA LEU A 158 9.82 0.72 11.45
C LEU A 158 10.11 2.23 11.30
N GLU A 159 10.93 2.56 10.33
CA GLU A 159 11.06 3.90 9.81
C GLU A 159 10.38 3.85 8.46
N TRP A 160 9.17 4.44 8.48
CA TRP A 160 8.42 4.84 7.31
C TRP A 160 9.20 5.92 6.58
#